data_AF-A0A9D6GGC2-F1
#
_entry.id   AF-A0A9D6GGC2-F1
#
_cell.length_a   1.000
_cell.length_b   1.000
_cell.length_c   1.000
_cell.angle_alpha   90.00
_cell.angle_beta   90.00
_cell.angle_gamma   90.00
#
_symmetry.space_group_name_H-M   'P 1'
#
loop_
_entity.id
_entity.type
_entity.pdbx_description
1 polymer ?
#
loop_
_entity_poly.entity_id
_entity_poly.type
_entity_poly.pdbx_seq_one_letter_code
_entity_poly.pdbx_strand_id
1 'polypeptide(L)'
;MSSTHATPHKRKGIVATLLALAVVLVAAMMSTGTAAANPSWNSYPIIGTHDIPGSQASCSKPQGSGLPTTANCAVWMVKTFTQETYGTRGLSLREGAPAGSTPFFRAVPAWAFGAQASVNPQNVWETASGCYWNVDAANYCNITNTVYIGTNPMSSIETNGGDPRFELALIFAHETGHAAQAQPFSGGRYTLGKGGFPSKTTPEDQPDCFSGAFTKYGVDKGWFDATTARTEGGQVWYVRGGTELGVTAHNLNTERQRYFELGYDEGLSACNAMFLARPIAPWTS
;
A
#
# COMPACT_ATOMS: atom_id res chain seq x y z
N MET A 1 38.54 39.37 -48.16
CA MET A 1 37.54 39.49 -47.07
C MET A 1 36.23 38.92 -47.60
N SER A 2 35.90 37.67 -47.23
CA SER A 2 34.62 37.05 -47.61
C SER A 2 33.97 36.56 -46.32
N SER A 3 32.86 37.20 -45.98
CA SER A 3 32.07 36.96 -44.77
C SER A 3 30.98 35.94 -45.08
N THR A 4 31.08 34.73 -44.54
CA THR A 4 30.03 33.71 -44.58
C THR A 4 28.96 34.02 -43.53
N HIS A 5 27.79 34.45 -44.00
CA HIS A 5 26.58 34.52 -43.17
C HIS A 5 25.96 33.13 -43.02
N ALA A 6 25.95 32.62 -41.79
CA ALA A 6 25.20 31.43 -41.41
C ALA A 6 23.73 31.80 -41.15
N THR A 7 22.81 31.14 -41.84
CA THR A 7 21.37 31.24 -41.63
C THR A 7 20.95 30.43 -40.38
N PRO A 8 20.10 30.97 -39.50
CA PRO A 8 19.65 30.26 -38.31
C PRO A 8 18.66 29.15 -38.67
N HIS A 9 19.04 27.91 -38.40
CA HIS A 9 18.18 26.74 -38.57
C HIS A 9 17.00 26.73 -37.57
N LYS A 10 15.81 26.44 -38.11
CA LYS A 10 14.51 26.27 -37.45
C LYS A 10 14.56 25.24 -36.30
N ARG A 11 14.83 25.68 -35.07
CA ARG A 11 14.68 24.85 -33.85
C ARG A 11 13.28 24.87 -33.21
N LYS A 12 12.34 25.65 -33.76
CA LYS A 12 11.00 25.86 -33.14
C LYS A 12 10.00 24.70 -33.33
N GLY A 13 10.29 23.73 -34.21
CA GLY A 13 9.36 22.62 -34.48
C GLY A 13 9.42 21.47 -33.47
N ILE A 14 10.62 21.13 -32.97
CA ILE A 14 10.82 19.91 -32.16
C ILE A 14 10.24 20.05 -30.75
N VAL A 15 10.32 21.25 -30.16
CA VAL A 15 9.83 21.50 -28.80
C VAL A 15 8.29 21.44 -28.73
N ALA A 16 7.60 21.93 -29.76
CA ALA A 16 6.14 21.90 -29.80
C ALA A 16 5.58 20.47 -29.96
N THR A 17 6.26 19.63 -30.73
CA THR A 17 5.85 18.22 -30.92
C THR A 17 6.07 17.39 -29.66
N LEU A 18 7.14 17.63 -28.90
CA LEU A 18 7.40 16.93 -27.64
C LEU A 18 6.42 17.35 -26.53
N LEU A 19 6.04 18.63 -26.46
CA LEU A 19 5.02 19.10 -25.52
C LEU A 19 3.63 18.53 -25.86
N ALA A 20 3.26 18.46 -27.14
CA ALA A 20 1.98 17.88 -27.55
C ALA A 20 1.90 16.37 -27.22
N LEU A 21 2.99 15.62 -27.40
CA LEU A 21 3.02 14.20 -27.02
C LEU A 21 2.91 14.01 -25.49
N ALA A 22 3.59 14.84 -24.70
CA ALA A 22 3.50 14.77 -23.24
C ALA A 22 2.09 15.08 -22.73
N VAL A 23 1.40 16.07 -23.33
CA VAL A 23 0.01 16.41 -22.97
C VAL A 23 -0.97 15.29 -23.36
N VAL A 24 -0.76 14.62 -24.49
CA VAL A 24 -1.62 13.47 -24.89
C VAL A 24 -1.38 12.25 -23.98
N LEU A 25 -0.14 11.99 -23.56
CA LEU A 25 0.17 10.93 -22.59
C LEU A 25 -0.44 11.21 -21.21
N VAL A 26 -0.35 12.45 -20.71
CA VAL A 26 -0.98 12.85 -19.44
C VAL A 26 -2.51 12.84 -19.54
N ALA A 27 -3.09 13.26 -20.67
CA ALA A 27 -4.54 13.21 -20.88
C ALA A 27 -5.08 11.78 -21.02
N ALA A 28 -4.32 10.86 -21.63
CA ALA A 28 -4.65 9.44 -21.68
C ALA A 28 -4.54 8.76 -20.30
N MET A 29 -3.66 9.25 -19.42
CA MET A 29 -3.59 8.81 -18.03
C MET A 29 -4.70 9.40 -17.14
N MET A 30 -5.31 10.51 -17.55
CA MET A 30 -6.37 11.20 -16.79
C MET A 30 -7.79 10.92 -17.27
N SER A 31 -7.99 10.13 -18.34
CA SER A 31 -9.32 9.61 -18.69
C SER A 31 -9.67 8.45 -17.75
N THR A 32 -10.04 8.77 -16.51
CA THR A 32 -10.72 7.88 -15.58
C THR A 32 -12.13 7.61 -16.11
N GLY A 33 -12.23 6.82 -17.18
CA GLY A 33 -13.44 6.05 -17.40
C GLY A 33 -13.60 5.18 -16.15
N THR A 34 -14.76 5.27 -15.49
CA THR A 34 -15.13 4.27 -14.49
C THR A 34 -14.97 2.91 -15.17
N ALA A 35 -13.91 2.19 -14.82
CA ALA A 35 -13.64 0.89 -15.39
C ALA A 35 -14.93 0.07 -15.28
N ALA A 36 -15.41 -0.48 -16.41
CA ALA A 36 -16.56 -1.36 -16.37
C ALA A 36 -16.30 -2.42 -15.31
N ALA A 37 -17.28 -2.67 -14.43
CA ALA A 37 -17.15 -3.62 -13.32
C ALA A 37 -16.55 -4.93 -13.84
N ASN A 38 -15.28 -5.17 -13.52
CA ASN A 38 -14.57 -6.33 -14.03
C ASN A 38 -15.23 -7.59 -13.40
N PRO A 39 -15.62 -8.59 -14.19
CA PRO A 39 -16.40 -9.72 -13.69
C PRO A 39 -15.68 -10.54 -12.60
N SER A 40 -14.35 -10.38 -12.43
CA SER A 40 -13.60 -10.97 -11.31
C SER A 40 -13.95 -10.38 -9.93
N TRP A 41 -14.48 -9.15 -9.87
CA TRP A 41 -14.93 -8.47 -8.65
C TRP A 41 -16.24 -9.04 -8.09
N ASN A 42 -17.02 -9.76 -8.92
CA ASN A 42 -18.32 -10.34 -8.54
C ASN A 42 -18.21 -11.60 -7.68
N SER A 43 -16.98 -12.10 -7.46
CA SER A 43 -16.74 -13.26 -6.61
C SER A 43 -16.91 -12.95 -5.12
N TYR A 44 -16.81 -11.68 -4.74
CA TYR A 44 -17.11 -11.22 -3.39
C TYR A 44 -18.60 -10.87 -3.26
N PRO A 45 -19.32 -11.36 -2.23
CA PRO A 45 -20.72 -11.04 -2.04
C PRO A 45 -21.00 -9.52 -2.05
N ILE A 46 -22.19 -9.14 -2.49
CA ILE A 46 -22.51 -7.74 -2.83
C ILE A 46 -22.52 -6.79 -1.60
N ILE A 47 -22.74 -7.32 -0.39
CA ILE A 47 -22.92 -6.52 0.83
C ILE A 47 -21.87 -6.91 1.88
N GLY A 48 -21.32 -5.90 2.56
CA GLY A 48 -20.42 -6.07 3.69
C GLY A 48 -18.95 -6.17 3.29
N THR A 49 -18.13 -6.67 4.21
CA THR A 49 -16.70 -6.91 4.00
C THR A 49 -16.42 -8.40 3.97
N HIS A 50 -15.40 -8.82 3.21
CA HIS A 50 -15.15 -10.23 2.93
C HIS A 50 -13.76 -10.64 3.33
N ASP A 51 -13.65 -11.76 4.04
CA ASP A 51 -12.35 -12.25 4.48
C ASP A 51 -11.48 -12.67 3.30
N ILE A 52 -10.21 -12.29 3.39
CA ILE A 52 -9.13 -12.75 2.53
C ILE A 52 -8.27 -13.66 3.40
N PRO A 53 -8.51 -14.98 3.40
CA PRO A 53 -7.91 -15.88 4.37
C PRO A 53 -6.38 -15.97 4.24
N GLY A 54 -5.87 -15.81 3.02
CA GLY A 54 -4.47 -16.07 2.68
C GLY A 54 -4.26 -17.54 2.34
N SER A 55 -3.55 -17.81 1.25
CA SER A 55 -3.23 -19.18 0.84
C SER A 55 -1.92 -19.26 0.07
N GLN A 56 -0.98 -20.08 0.56
CA GLN A 56 0.26 -20.39 -0.17
C GLN A 56 -0.02 -21.04 -1.53
N ALA A 57 -1.05 -21.90 -1.60
CA ALA A 57 -1.43 -22.57 -2.83
C ALA A 57 -1.94 -21.58 -3.90
N SER A 58 -2.35 -20.38 -3.50
CA SER A 58 -2.70 -19.31 -4.44
C SER A 58 -1.45 -18.66 -5.06
N CYS A 59 -0.29 -18.74 -4.41
CA CYS A 59 0.95 -18.16 -4.95
C CYS A 59 1.54 -18.94 -6.12
N SER A 60 1.25 -20.25 -6.20
CA SER A 60 1.69 -21.09 -7.32
C SER A 60 0.76 -20.98 -8.55
N LYS A 61 -0.31 -20.18 -8.48
CA LYS A 61 -1.21 -19.98 -9.61
C LYS A 61 -0.64 -18.93 -10.58
N PRO A 62 -0.89 -19.07 -11.90
CA PRO A 62 -0.46 -18.07 -12.87
C PRO A 62 -0.98 -16.68 -12.54
N GLN A 63 -0.21 -15.64 -12.88
CA GLN A 63 -0.71 -14.26 -12.90
C GLN A 63 -1.98 -14.21 -13.77
N GLY A 64 -2.99 -13.44 -13.35
CA GLY A 64 -4.29 -13.38 -14.02
C GLY A 64 -5.30 -14.46 -13.62
N SER A 65 -5.00 -15.30 -12.62
CA SER A 65 -5.97 -16.26 -12.03
C SER A 65 -7.11 -15.61 -11.21
N GLY A 66 -7.35 -14.32 -11.45
CA GLY A 66 -8.34 -13.50 -10.76
C GLY A 66 -7.88 -12.95 -9.42
N LEU A 67 -8.49 -11.83 -9.04
CA LEU A 67 -8.17 -11.09 -7.83
C LEU A 67 -8.23 -11.91 -6.53
N PRO A 68 -9.21 -12.80 -6.27
CA PRO A 68 -9.20 -13.57 -5.03
C PRO A 68 -7.93 -14.40 -4.89
N THR A 69 -7.43 -14.96 -5.99
CA THR A 69 -6.17 -15.72 -5.99
C THR A 69 -5.00 -14.80 -5.67
N THR A 70 -4.93 -13.65 -6.33
CA THR A 70 -3.89 -12.64 -6.14
C THR A 70 -3.84 -12.15 -4.69
N ALA A 71 -4.98 -11.74 -4.15
CA ALA A 71 -5.11 -11.24 -2.78
C ALA A 71 -4.82 -12.32 -1.74
N ASN A 72 -5.24 -13.57 -1.97
CA ASN A 72 -4.90 -14.69 -1.07
C ASN A 72 -3.40 -14.97 -1.04
N CYS A 73 -2.71 -14.88 -2.17
CA CYS A 73 -1.25 -15.03 -2.16
C CYS A 73 -0.59 -13.90 -1.36
N ALA A 74 -0.97 -12.65 -1.64
CA ALA A 74 -0.45 -11.47 -0.95
C ALA A 74 -0.65 -11.55 0.57
N VAL A 75 -1.86 -11.90 1.03
CA VAL A 75 -2.14 -12.07 2.46
C VAL A 75 -1.29 -13.18 3.09
N TRP A 76 -1.08 -14.30 2.38
CA TRP A 76 -0.22 -15.37 2.90
C TRP A 76 1.23 -14.90 3.08
N MET A 77 1.78 -14.15 2.12
CA MET A 77 3.14 -13.60 2.21
C MET A 77 3.28 -12.68 3.43
N VAL A 78 2.34 -11.73 3.60
CA VAL A 78 2.38 -10.76 4.71
C VAL A 78 2.18 -11.43 6.07
N LYS A 79 1.25 -12.40 6.17
CA LYS A 79 1.06 -13.19 7.40
C LYS A 79 2.31 -13.99 7.76
N THR A 80 2.95 -14.61 6.77
CA THR A 80 4.18 -15.40 6.98
C THR A 80 5.31 -14.50 7.48
N PHE A 81 5.55 -13.35 6.84
CA PHE A 81 6.52 -12.37 7.32
C PHE A 81 6.23 -11.92 8.76
N THR A 82 4.97 -11.62 9.06
CA THR A 82 4.55 -11.18 10.40
C THR A 82 4.77 -12.27 11.44
N GLN A 83 4.39 -13.50 11.14
CA GLN A 83 4.55 -14.63 12.05
C GLN A 83 6.02 -14.95 12.33
N GLU A 84 6.87 -14.97 11.30
CA GLU A 84 8.30 -15.24 11.48
C GLU A 84 9.02 -14.08 12.20
N THR A 85 8.60 -12.84 11.97
CA THR A 85 9.19 -11.65 12.61
C THR A 85 8.79 -11.51 14.07
N TYR A 86 7.49 -11.65 14.37
CA TYR A 86 6.93 -11.34 15.69
C TYR A 86 6.66 -12.59 16.55
N GLY A 87 6.75 -13.79 15.98
CA GLY A 87 6.58 -15.05 16.69
C GLY A 87 5.28 -15.12 17.50
N THR A 88 5.38 -15.58 18.75
CA THR A 88 4.25 -15.70 19.68
C THR A 88 3.70 -14.36 20.17
N ARG A 89 4.41 -13.25 19.93
CA ARG A 89 3.88 -11.93 20.27
C ARG A 89 2.72 -11.54 19.36
N GLY A 90 2.82 -11.86 18.07
CA GLY A 90 1.85 -11.41 17.08
C GLY A 90 1.74 -9.88 17.00
N LEU A 91 0.71 -9.41 16.29
CA LEU A 91 0.39 -8.00 16.08
C LEU A 91 -1.06 -7.64 16.45
N SER A 92 -1.76 -8.48 17.22
CA SER A 92 -3.12 -8.18 17.67
C SER A 92 -3.13 -7.32 18.93
N LEU A 93 -3.90 -6.23 18.90
CA LEU A 93 -4.24 -5.44 20.09
C LEU A 93 -5.54 -5.89 20.77
N ARG A 94 -6.25 -6.85 20.18
CA ARG A 94 -7.51 -7.34 20.71
C ARG A 94 -7.25 -8.14 21.99
N GLU A 95 -7.84 -7.70 23.10
CA GLU A 95 -7.80 -8.41 24.37
C GLU A 95 -8.33 -9.84 24.20
N GLY A 96 -7.57 -10.83 24.66
CA GLY A 96 -7.88 -12.25 24.49
C GLY A 96 -7.58 -12.84 23.10
N ALA A 97 -6.94 -12.08 22.19
CA ALA A 97 -6.45 -12.67 20.95
C ALA A 97 -5.39 -13.74 21.25
N PRO A 98 -5.38 -14.87 20.50
CA PRO A 98 -4.35 -15.89 20.67
C PRO A 98 -2.95 -15.28 20.50
N ALA A 99 -1.99 -15.81 21.26
CA ALA A 99 -0.57 -15.51 21.05
C ALA A 99 -0.19 -15.76 19.57
N GLY A 100 0.55 -14.84 18.98
CA GLY A 100 0.97 -14.91 17.57
C GLY A 100 -0.09 -14.50 16.56
N SER A 101 -1.21 -13.91 17.00
CA SER A 101 -2.26 -13.44 16.09
C SER A 101 -1.78 -12.29 15.19
N THR A 102 -2.01 -12.44 13.89
CA THR A 102 -1.78 -11.40 12.87
C THR A 102 -3.07 -10.64 12.60
N PRO A 103 -3.02 -9.48 11.92
CA PRO A 103 -4.24 -8.84 11.42
C PRO A 103 -5.08 -9.78 10.55
N PHE A 104 -6.38 -9.59 10.57
CA PHE A 104 -7.29 -10.11 9.55
C PHE A 104 -7.22 -9.21 8.31
N PHE A 105 -7.57 -9.76 7.15
CA PHE A 105 -7.56 -9.01 5.89
C PHE A 105 -8.95 -9.13 5.28
N ARG A 106 -9.56 -8.01 4.89
CA ARG A 106 -10.90 -7.99 4.34
C ARG A 106 -11.02 -7.07 3.13
N ALA A 107 -11.65 -7.57 2.07
CA ALA A 107 -12.02 -6.77 0.91
C ALA A 107 -13.32 -6.00 1.17
N VAL A 108 -13.38 -4.77 0.65
CA VAL A 108 -14.53 -3.86 0.73
C VAL A 108 -15.05 -3.61 -0.69
N PRO A 109 -16.11 -4.30 -1.13
CA PRO A 109 -16.66 -4.14 -2.47
C PRO A 109 -17.33 -2.78 -2.65
N ALA A 110 -17.17 -2.19 -3.84
CA ALA A 110 -17.79 -0.93 -4.25
C ALA A 110 -19.31 -0.87 -3.97
N TRP A 111 -19.98 -2.03 -3.94
CA TRP A 111 -21.44 -2.13 -3.80
C TRP A 111 -21.90 -2.33 -2.35
N ALA A 112 -20.97 -2.48 -1.39
CA ALA A 112 -21.27 -2.44 0.05
C ALA A 112 -21.91 -1.10 0.47
N PHE A 113 -21.87 -0.09 -0.40
CA PHE A 113 -22.38 1.27 -0.20
C PHE A 113 -23.84 1.44 -0.64
N GLY A 114 -24.50 0.39 -1.12
CA GLY A 114 -25.81 0.51 -1.76
C GLY A 114 -25.74 1.37 -3.03
N ALA A 115 -26.85 1.50 -3.76
CA ALA A 115 -26.93 2.32 -4.98
C ALA A 115 -26.72 3.85 -4.78
N GLN A 116 -26.15 4.28 -3.65
CA GLN A 116 -25.87 5.67 -3.29
C GLN A 116 -24.37 6.03 -3.28
N ALA A 117 -23.48 5.14 -3.75
CA ALA A 117 -22.05 5.43 -3.89
C ALA A 117 -21.71 6.57 -4.87
N SER A 118 -22.69 7.09 -5.62
CA SER A 118 -22.48 8.18 -6.58
C SER A 118 -22.43 9.59 -5.96
N VAL A 119 -22.54 9.77 -4.64
CA VAL A 119 -22.81 11.11 -4.07
C VAL A 119 -21.79 11.66 -3.07
N ASN A 120 -20.82 10.91 -2.54
CA ASN A 120 -19.75 11.55 -1.77
C ASN A 120 -18.50 10.65 -1.56
N PRO A 121 -17.31 11.01 -2.09
CA PRO A 121 -16.04 10.33 -1.78
C PRO A 121 -15.60 10.46 -0.31
N GLN A 122 -16.34 11.20 0.52
CA GLN A 122 -16.17 11.31 1.97
C GLN A 122 -17.09 10.37 2.77
N ASN A 123 -17.75 9.40 2.14
CA ASN A 123 -18.55 8.40 2.83
C ASN A 123 -17.65 7.37 3.53
N VAL A 124 -16.90 7.85 4.52
CA VAL A 124 -16.16 7.03 5.45
C VAL A 124 -17.19 6.42 6.41
N TRP A 125 -17.53 5.15 6.24
CA TRP A 125 -18.41 4.50 7.20
C TRP A 125 -17.57 4.14 8.42
N GLU A 126 -17.82 4.86 9.51
CA GLU A 126 -17.47 4.37 10.84
C GLU A 126 -18.33 3.13 11.09
N THR A 127 -17.71 1.97 11.24
CA THR A 127 -18.42 0.83 11.83
C THR A 127 -18.93 1.26 13.20
N ALA A 128 -19.96 0.59 13.72
CA ALA A 128 -20.38 0.79 15.12
C ALA A 128 -19.24 0.58 16.15
N SER A 129 -18.10 0.03 15.71
CA SER A 129 -16.88 -0.17 16.47
C SER A 129 -15.80 0.90 16.26
N GLY A 130 -16.03 2.01 15.55
CA GLY A 130 -15.02 3.07 15.36
C GLY A 130 -13.95 2.78 14.30
N CYS A 131 -14.14 1.78 13.45
CA CYS A 131 -13.26 1.50 12.31
C CYS A 131 -13.78 2.20 11.07
N TYR A 132 -12.90 2.87 10.34
CA TYR A 132 -13.21 3.43 9.03
C TYR A 132 -12.85 2.44 7.93
N TRP A 133 -13.57 2.41 6.81
CA TRP A 133 -13.13 1.75 5.58
C TRP A 133 -13.72 2.44 4.36
N ASN A 134 -12.96 2.47 3.27
CA ASN A 134 -13.33 3.13 2.01
C ASN A 134 -13.03 2.19 0.83
N VAL A 135 -13.86 2.24 -0.22
CA VAL A 135 -13.63 1.54 -1.49
C VAL A 135 -12.46 2.07 -2.28
N ASP A 136 -12.01 3.29 -1.97
CA ASP A 136 -10.90 3.98 -2.61
C ASP A 136 -9.56 3.87 -1.88
N ALA A 137 -9.50 3.18 -0.73
CA ALA A 137 -8.29 3.11 0.08
C ALA A 137 -8.07 1.73 0.71
N ALA A 138 -6.85 1.52 1.21
CA ALA A 138 -6.58 0.50 2.22
C ALA A 138 -6.43 1.20 3.58
N ASN A 139 -6.77 0.50 4.66
CA ASN A 139 -6.54 1.01 6.00
C ASN A 139 -6.52 -0.12 7.04
N TYR A 140 -5.68 0.03 8.05
CA TYR A 140 -5.72 -0.80 9.25
C TYR A 140 -6.67 -0.22 10.32
N CYS A 141 -7.50 -1.09 10.90
CA CYS A 141 -8.24 -0.79 12.12
C CYS A 141 -7.69 -1.58 13.31
N ASN A 142 -7.25 -0.86 14.34
CA ASN A 142 -6.76 -1.45 15.59
C ASN A 142 -7.86 -2.12 16.43
N ILE A 143 -9.10 -1.62 16.39
CA ILE A 143 -10.20 -2.14 17.22
C ILE A 143 -10.59 -3.55 16.79
N THR A 144 -10.70 -3.78 15.49
CA THR A 144 -11.00 -5.11 14.92
C THR A 144 -9.74 -5.89 14.55
N ASN A 145 -8.55 -5.29 14.72
CA ASN A 145 -7.27 -5.81 14.23
C ASN A 145 -7.36 -6.31 12.78
N THR A 146 -7.89 -5.45 11.89
CA THR A 146 -8.23 -5.82 10.51
C THR A 146 -7.67 -4.80 9.54
N VAL A 147 -7.02 -5.29 8.49
CA VAL A 147 -6.68 -4.54 7.29
C VAL A 147 -7.87 -4.62 6.33
N TYR A 148 -8.44 -3.47 6.01
CA TYR A 148 -9.48 -3.34 4.99
C TYR A 148 -8.83 -2.86 3.69
N ILE A 149 -9.30 -3.37 2.56
CA ILE A 149 -8.90 -2.87 1.24
C ILE A 149 -10.11 -2.69 0.33
N GLY A 150 -10.24 -1.48 -0.21
CA GLY A 150 -11.24 -1.13 -1.19
C GLY A 150 -11.00 -1.79 -2.54
N THR A 151 -12.08 -2.08 -3.27
CA THR A 151 -11.97 -2.68 -4.61
C THR A 151 -11.36 -1.76 -5.66
N ASN A 152 -11.37 -0.43 -5.48
CA ASN A 152 -10.82 0.48 -6.48
C ASN A 152 -9.28 0.45 -6.53
N PRO A 153 -8.55 0.53 -5.41
CA PRO A 153 -7.12 0.26 -5.37
C PRO A 153 -6.78 -1.09 -5.98
N MET A 154 -7.47 -2.15 -5.56
CA MET A 154 -7.22 -3.49 -6.06
C MET A 154 -7.42 -3.59 -7.60
N SER A 155 -8.41 -2.89 -8.16
CA SER A 155 -8.69 -2.88 -9.61
C SER A 155 -7.61 -2.15 -10.39
N SER A 156 -7.18 -1.01 -9.88
CA SER A 156 -6.10 -0.24 -10.51
C SER A 156 -4.76 -0.98 -10.49
N ILE A 157 -4.52 -1.89 -9.54
CA ILE A 157 -3.30 -2.71 -9.48
C ILE A 157 -3.27 -3.72 -10.63
N GLU A 158 -4.39 -4.36 -10.94
CA GLU A 158 -4.45 -5.33 -12.05
C GLU A 158 -4.17 -4.70 -13.41
N THR A 159 -4.42 -3.39 -13.55
CA THR A 159 -4.28 -2.67 -14.83
C THR A 159 -2.94 -1.97 -15.03
N ASN A 160 -2.10 -1.87 -14.00
CA ASN A 160 -0.86 -1.06 -14.03
C ASN A 160 0.36 -1.76 -14.66
N GLY A 161 0.23 -3.02 -15.05
CA GLY A 161 1.26 -3.76 -15.80
C GLY A 161 2.41 -4.35 -14.97
N GLY A 162 2.45 -4.12 -13.65
CA GLY A 162 3.33 -4.81 -12.70
C GLY A 162 2.77 -6.18 -12.25
N ASP A 163 3.46 -6.90 -11.35
CA ASP A 163 2.89 -8.10 -10.72
C ASP A 163 1.84 -7.68 -9.67
N PRO A 164 0.54 -7.93 -9.91
CA PRO A 164 -0.52 -7.49 -9.00
C PRO A 164 -0.44 -8.16 -7.63
N ARG A 165 0.22 -9.33 -7.52
CA ARG A 165 0.46 -10.01 -6.23
C ARG A 165 1.47 -9.23 -5.40
N PHE A 166 2.51 -8.72 -6.04
CA PHE A 166 3.55 -7.94 -5.38
C PHE A 166 2.98 -6.59 -4.91
N GLU A 167 2.32 -5.85 -5.79
CA GLU A 167 1.70 -4.56 -5.43
C GLU A 167 0.69 -4.70 -4.27
N LEU A 168 -0.18 -5.71 -4.31
CA LEU A 168 -1.12 -5.96 -3.20
C LEU A 168 -0.42 -6.37 -1.92
N ALA A 169 0.65 -7.17 -2.00
CA ALA A 169 1.42 -7.56 -0.83
C ALA A 169 2.10 -6.35 -0.18
N LEU A 170 2.59 -5.39 -0.96
CA LEU A 170 3.15 -4.13 -0.45
C LEU A 170 2.12 -3.31 0.33
N ILE A 171 0.92 -3.12 -0.24
CA ILE A 171 -0.16 -2.39 0.42
C ILE A 171 -0.55 -3.10 1.72
N PHE A 172 -0.74 -4.42 1.69
CA PHE A 172 -1.03 -5.18 2.90
C PHE A 172 0.09 -5.13 3.94
N ALA A 173 1.35 -5.09 3.50
CA ALA A 173 2.49 -4.94 4.39
C ALA A 173 2.51 -3.55 5.04
N HIS A 174 2.25 -2.48 4.30
CA HIS A 174 2.07 -1.12 4.84
C HIS A 174 1.02 -1.09 5.95
N GLU A 175 -0.19 -1.58 5.65
CA GLU A 175 -1.28 -1.60 6.62
C GLU A 175 -0.96 -2.47 7.85
N THR A 176 -0.21 -3.56 7.64
CA THR A 176 0.30 -4.38 8.75
C THR A 176 1.37 -3.63 9.56
N GLY A 177 2.13 -2.73 8.94
CA GLY A 177 3.04 -1.80 9.59
C GLY A 177 2.33 -0.88 10.57
N HIS A 178 1.10 -0.42 10.26
CA HIS A 178 0.28 0.29 11.26
C HIS A 178 -0.12 -0.60 12.43
N ALA A 179 -0.41 -1.89 12.19
CA ALA A 179 -0.66 -2.84 13.27
C ALA A 179 0.56 -2.97 14.19
N ALA A 180 1.76 -3.07 13.61
CA ALA A 180 3.02 -3.08 14.36
C ALA A 180 3.24 -1.77 15.14
N GLN A 181 3.01 -0.62 14.51
CA GLN A 181 3.11 0.70 15.12
C GLN A 181 2.13 0.90 16.28
N ALA A 182 0.97 0.25 16.24
CA ALA A 182 -0.02 0.31 17.32
C ALA A 182 0.37 -0.57 18.53
N GLN A 183 1.32 -1.50 18.38
CA GLN A 183 1.76 -2.37 19.46
C GLN A 183 2.60 -1.63 20.50
N PRO A 184 2.29 -1.77 21.81
CA PRO A 184 3.10 -1.17 22.86
C PRO A 184 4.36 -2.01 23.11
N PHE A 185 5.52 -1.56 22.63
CA PHE A 185 6.80 -2.23 22.91
C PHE A 185 7.31 -2.05 24.36
N SER A 186 6.70 -1.17 25.15
CA SER A 186 7.12 -0.82 26.53
C SER A 186 5.97 -0.77 27.55
N GLY A 187 4.82 -1.40 27.26
CA GLY A 187 3.70 -1.49 28.22
C GLY A 187 2.82 -0.24 28.35
N GLY A 188 3.05 0.81 27.55
CA GLY A 188 2.16 1.98 27.49
C GLY A 188 1.07 1.82 26.44
N ARG A 189 -0.20 2.10 26.76
CA ARG A 189 -1.26 2.27 25.73
C ARG A 189 -1.00 3.59 25.00
N TYR A 190 -0.57 3.53 23.74
CA TYR A 190 -0.33 4.74 22.96
C TYR A 190 -1.52 5.04 22.04
N THR A 191 -2.26 6.11 22.34
CA THR A 191 -3.31 6.60 21.44
C THR A 191 -2.67 7.18 20.19
N LEU A 192 -3.08 6.75 18.99
CA LEU A 192 -2.80 7.46 17.72
C LEU A 192 -3.54 8.81 17.77
N GLY A 193 -3.03 9.76 18.55
CA GLY A 193 -3.70 11.04 18.79
C GLY A 193 -2.69 12.16 18.84
N LYS A 194 -2.67 12.98 17.78
CA LYS A 194 -2.25 14.41 17.63
C LYS A 194 -1.06 14.97 18.45
N GLY A 195 -0.30 14.19 19.19
CA GLY A 195 0.74 14.65 20.10
C GLY A 195 2.03 13.89 19.90
N GLY A 196 3.01 14.55 19.28
CA GLY A 196 4.41 14.16 19.34
C GLY A 196 4.97 13.40 18.13
N PHE A 197 4.60 13.79 16.91
CA PHE A 197 5.45 13.48 15.75
C PHE A 197 6.65 14.43 15.78
N PRO A 198 7.90 13.96 15.55
CA PRO A 198 8.95 14.82 15.04
C PRO A 198 8.37 15.64 13.88
N SER A 199 8.64 16.94 13.81
CA SER A 199 7.97 17.87 12.89
C SER A 199 8.16 17.60 11.39
N LYS A 200 8.76 16.46 11.01
CA LYS A 200 9.06 16.01 9.65
C LYS A 200 8.63 14.57 9.35
N THR A 201 8.07 13.84 10.32
CA THR A 201 7.66 12.43 10.12
C THR A 201 6.16 12.29 10.23
N THR A 202 5.53 11.62 9.26
CA THR A 202 4.12 11.28 9.33
C THR A 202 3.92 9.91 10.00
N PRO A 203 2.75 9.61 10.56
CA PRO A 203 2.44 8.25 11.05
C PRO A 203 2.61 7.18 9.97
N GLU A 204 2.59 7.56 8.69
CA GLU A 204 2.66 6.70 7.51
C GLU A 204 4.10 6.30 7.12
N ASP A 205 5.11 7.06 7.55
CA ASP A 205 6.51 6.82 7.16
C ASP A 205 7.01 5.45 7.64
N GLN A 206 6.67 5.09 8.88
CA GLN A 206 7.08 3.83 9.50
C GLN A 206 6.43 2.61 8.82
N PRO A 207 5.12 2.62 8.51
CA PRO A 207 4.48 1.66 7.60
C PRO A 207 5.10 1.56 6.20
N ASP A 208 5.44 2.68 5.55
CA ASP A 208 6.14 2.66 4.25
C ASP A 208 7.46 1.89 4.39
N CYS A 209 8.24 2.17 5.44
CA CYS A 209 9.47 1.43 5.76
C CYS A 209 9.23 -0.05 6.08
N PHE A 210 8.19 -0.37 6.83
CA PHE A 210 7.82 -1.75 7.14
C PHE A 210 7.58 -2.55 5.85
N SER A 211 6.91 -1.95 4.86
CA SER A 211 6.68 -2.60 3.57
C SER A 211 7.98 -2.83 2.78
N GLY A 212 8.97 -1.95 2.94
CA GLY A 212 10.34 -2.14 2.44
C GLY A 212 11.03 -3.35 3.06
N ALA A 213 10.97 -3.46 4.38
CA ALA A 213 11.57 -4.59 5.10
C ALA A 213 10.88 -5.92 4.78
N PHE A 214 9.55 -5.91 4.64
CA PHE A 214 8.79 -7.05 4.10
C PHE A 214 9.31 -7.46 2.71
N THR A 215 9.55 -6.48 1.84
CA THR A 215 10.02 -6.72 0.48
C THR A 215 11.39 -7.37 0.47
N LYS A 216 12.33 -6.87 1.28
CA LYS A 216 13.64 -7.50 1.46
C LYS A 216 13.51 -8.94 1.92
N TYR A 217 12.66 -9.19 2.91
CA TYR A 217 12.39 -10.54 3.38
C TYR A 217 11.80 -11.44 2.27
N GLY A 218 10.88 -10.91 1.45
CA GLY A 218 10.33 -11.62 0.30
C GLY A 218 11.38 -11.98 -0.75
N VAL A 219 12.34 -11.08 -1.02
CA VAL A 219 13.50 -11.36 -1.87
C VAL A 219 14.36 -12.47 -1.26
N ASP A 220 14.67 -12.40 0.04
CA ASP A 220 15.47 -13.41 0.75
C ASP A 220 14.78 -14.80 0.75
N LYS A 221 13.44 -14.85 0.71
CA LYS A 221 12.64 -16.08 0.57
C LYS A 221 12.43 -16.53 -0.89
N GLY A 222 12.89 -15.77 -1.87
CA GLY A 222 12.71 -16.05 -3.30
C GLY A 222 11.28 -15.84 -3.80
N TRP A 223 10.47 -15.03 -3.11
CA TRP A 223 9.12 -14.67 -3.56
C TRP A 223 9.15 -13.65 -4.70
N PHE A 224 10.15 -12.78 -4.69
CA PHE A 224 10.33 -11.69 -5.66
C PHE A 224 11.78 -11.66 -6.15
N ASP A 225 11.98 -11.23 -7.40
CA ASP A 225 13.32 -10.91 -7.89
C ASP A 225 13.82 -9.61 -7.24
N ALA A 226 15.08 -9.56 -6.82
CA ALA A 226 15.65 -8.41 -6.11
C ALA A 226 15.63 -7.10 -6.93
N THR A 227 15.88 -7.20 -8.24
CA THR A 227 15.94 -6.04 -9.15
C THR A 227 14.54 -5.48 -9.35
N THR A 228 13.58 -6.38 -9.61
CA THR A 228 12.17 -6.03 -9.76
C THR A 228 11.59 -5.50 -8.45
N ALA A 229 11.84 -6.16 -7.33
CA ALA A 229 11.28 -5.80 -6.03
C ALA A 229 11.68 -4.39 -5.59
N ARG A 230 12.95 -4.00 -5.78
CA ARG A 230 13.40 -2.63 -5.47
C ARG A 230 12.77 -1.60 -6.41
N THR A 231 12.77 -1.88 -7.71
CA THR A 231 12.31 -0.92 -8.73
C THR A 231 10.79 -0.76 -8.69
N GLU A 232 10.04 -1.86 -8.80
CA GLU A 232 8.59 -1.86 -8.74
C GLU A 232 8.09 -1.41 -7.37
N GLY A 233 8.73 -1.84 -6.27
CA GLY A 233 8.31 -1.44 -4.93
C GLY A 233 8.48 0.05 -4.68
N GLY A 234 9.60 0.63 -5.10
CA GLY A 234 9.80 2.07 -5.07
C GLY A 234 8.80 2.83 -5.96
N GLN A 235 8.50 2.29 -7.15
CA GLN A 235 7.51 2.87 -8.06
C GLN A 235 6.09 2.83 -7.50
N VAL A 236 5.69 1.76 -6.80
CA VAL A 236 4.38 1.68 -6.15
C VAL A 236 4.18 2.86 -5.20
N TRP A 237 5.14 3.13 -4.31
CA TRP A 237 5.03 4.24 -3.37
C TRP A 237 5.19 5.61 -4.03
N TYR A 238 6.00 5.69 -5.10
CA TYR A 238 6.14 6.91 -5.89
C TYR A 238 4.86 7.27 -6.66
N VAL A 239 4.18 6.30 -7.27
CA VAL A 239 2.97 6.53 -8.08
C VAL A 239 1.73 6.65 -7.19
N ARG A 240 1.53 5.71 -6.26
CA ARG A 240 0.33 5.65 -5.40
C ARG A 240 0.27 6.81 -4.42
N GLY A 241 1.41 7.20 -3.84
CA GLY A 241 1.50 8.33 -2.92
C GLY A 241 0.98 9.64 -3.51
N GLY A 242 1.02 9.79 -4.85
CA GLY A 242 0.53 10.99 -5.53
C GLY A 242 -0.96 10.97 -5.89
N THR A 243 -1.60 9.80 -5.84
CA THR A 243 -2.96 9.59 -6.33
C THR A 243 -4.01 9.44 -5.23
N GLU A 244 -3.60 9.31 -3.97
CA GLU A 244 -4.53 9.30 -2.84
C GLU A 244 -5.13 10.70 -2.66
N LEU A 245 -6.34 10.86 -3.21
CA LEU A 245 -7.05 12.13 -3.32
C LEU A 245 -7.28 12.75 -1.92
N GLY A 246 -6.53 13.80 -1.62
CA GLY A 246 -7.03 14.91 -0.78
C GLY A 246 -6.80 14.85 0.72
N VAL A 247 -5.83 14.10 1.24
CA VAL A 247 -5.48 14.21 2.67
C VAL A 247 -3.97 14.29 2.87
N THR A 248 -3.57 15.31 3.62
CA THR A 248 -2.23 15.66 4.12
C THR A 248 -1.63 14.61 5.07
N ALA A 249 -2.08 13.35 4.99
CA ALA A 249 -1.73 12.26 5.91
C ALA A 249 -0.41 11.59 5.53
N HIS A 250 -0.15 11.46 4.23
CA HIS A 250 1.09 10.91 3.68
C HIS A 250 2.09 12.02 3.33
N ASN A 251 3.37 11.70 3.46
CA ASN A 251 4.48 12.52 2.96
C ASN A 251 4.52 12.55 1.42
N LEU A 252 5.40 13.37 0.85
CA LEU A 252 5.58 13.44 -0.60
C LEU A 252 6.00 12.07 -1.16
N ASN A 253 5.63 11.77 -2.40
CA ASN A 253 5.92 10.50 -3.07
C ASN A 253 7.40 10.07 -2.98
N THR A 254 8.32 11.03 -3.10
CA THR A 254 9.76 10.80 -2.98
C THR A 254 10.18 10.43 -1.55
N GLU A 255 9.50 10.95 -0.54
CA GLU A 255 9.74 10.59 0.86
C GLU A 255 9.20 9.20 1.17
N ARG A 256 7.99 8.87 0.69
CA ARG A 256 7.43 7.50 0.81
C ARG A 256 8.36 6.46 0.18
N GLN A 257 8.79 6.71 -1.06
CA GLN A 257 9.77 5.86 -1.75
C GLN A 257 11.06 5.73 -0.93
N ARG A 258 11.59 6.85 -0.41
CA ARG A 258 12.80 6.83 0.42
C ARG A 258 12.63 5.97 1.68
N TYR A 259 11.48 6.04 2.36
CA TYR A 259 11.22 5.24 3.56
C TYR A 259 11.08 3.76 3.24
N PHE A 260 10.40 3.43 2.14
CA PHE A 260 10.41 2.07 1.59
C PHE A 260 11.83 1.57 1.32
N GLU A 261 12.65 2.37 0.62
CA GLU A 261 14.03 2.00 0.30
C GLU A 261 14.88 1.81 1.58
N LEU A 262 14.67 2.64 2.60
CA LEU A 262 15.34 2.47 3.90
C LEU A 262 15.01 1.12 4.54
N GLY A 263 13.72 0.75 4.57
CA GLY A 263 13.30 -0.55 5.10
C GLY A 263 13.81 -1.72 4.27
N TYR A 264 13.87 -1.57 2.94
CA TYR A 264 14.43 -2.57 2.04
C TYR A 264 15.93 -2.75 2.27
N ASP A 265 16.70 -1.67 2.43
CA ASP A 265 18.16 -1.73 2.56
C ASP A 265 18.60 -2.14 3.97
N GLU A 266 17.93 -1.67 5.02
CA GLU A 266 18.36 -1.80 6.42
C GLU A 266 17.43 -2.68 7.29
N GLY A 267 16.32 -3.15 6.73
CA GLY A 267 15.35 -3.99 7.44
C GLY A 267 14.53 -3.24 8.49
N LEU A 268 13.76 -3.99 9.29
CA LEU A 268 12.79 -3.43 10.24
C LEU A 268 13.42 -2.53 11.32
N SER A 269 14.68 -2.76 11.69
CA SER A 269 15.34 -2.00 12.75
C SER A 269 15.49 -0.52 12.42
N ALA A 270 15.72 -0.18 11.14
CA ALA A 270 15.81 1.20 10.68
C ALA A 270 14.47 1.94 10.79
N CYS A 271 13.35 1.22 10.67
CA CYS A 271 12.02 1.80 10.79
C CYS A 271 11.70 2.31 12.21
N ASN A 272 12.47 1.91 13.23
CA ASN A 272 12.35 2.46 14.58
C ASN A 272 12.76 3.95 14.65
N ALA A 273 13.66 4.41 13.77
CA ALA A 273 14.12 5.80 13.74
C ALA A 273 13.01 6.81 13.39
N MET A 274 11.96 6.35 12.70
CA MET A 274 10.81 7.16 12.29
C MET A 274 9.84 7.39 13.44
N PHE A 275 9.81 6.47 14.41
CA PHE A 275 8.94 6.57 15.57
C PHE A 275 9.60 5.96 16.81
N LEU A 276 10.59 6.66 17.38
CA LEU A 276 11.36 6.19 18.52
C LEU A 276 10.50 5.80 19.73
N ALA A 277 9.35 6.46 19.92
CA ALA A 277 8.42 6.18 21.00
C ALA A 277 7.60 4.87 20.79
N ARG A 278 7.58 4.34 19.57
CA ARG A 278 6.88 3.11 19.16
C ARG A 278 7.77 2.37 18.14
N PRO A 279 8.86 1.77 18.63
CA PRO A 279 9.65 0.88 17.79
C PRO A 279 8.75 -0.24 17.25
N ILE A 280 8.94 -0.65 16.01
CA ILE A 280 8.24 -1.79 15.40
C ILE A 280 9.12 -3.03 15.33
N ALA A 281 10.44 -2.86 15.30
CA ALA A 281 11.35 -3.96 15.52
C ALA A 281 11.63 -4.14 17.02
N PRO A 282 11.73 -5.39 17.52
CA PRO A 282 12.36 -5.63 18.82
C PRO A 282 13.74 -4.98 18.83
N TRP A 283 14.03 -4.19 19.87
CA TRP A 283 15.40 -3.78 20.14
C TRP A 283 16.16 -5.05 20.47
N THR A 284 16.91 -5.57 19.50
CA THR A 284 17.91 -6.59 19.78
C THR A 284 18.99 -5.89 20.59
N SER A 285 19.05 -6.21 21.88
CA SER A 285 20.11 -5.78 22.81
C SER A 285 21.47 -6.26 22.33
#